data_AF-A0A3C0VLC9-F1
#
_entry.id   AF-A0A3C0VLC9-F1
#
_cell.length_a   1.000
_cell.length_b   1.000
_cell.length_c   1.000
_cell.angle_alpha   90.00
_cell.angle_beta   90.00
_cell.angle_gamma   90.00
#
_symmetry.space_group_name_H-M   'P 1'
#
loop_
_entity.id
_entity.type
_entity.pdbx_description
1 polymer ?
#
loop_
_entity_poly.entity_id
_entity_poly.type
_entity_poly.pdbx_seq_one_letter_code
_entity_poly.pdbx_strand_id
1 'polypeptide(L)'
;YAMLACARIGAVHSVVFGGFSPEALAGRILDCESTCVITADEGVRGGKKIPLKANTDEALVKCPDVSAVVVVQRTGGNITMTEGRDVWYHEEKTKVSPDCLAEEMSAA
;
A
#
# COMPACT_ATOMS: atom_id res chain seq x y z
N TYR A 1 -8.59 -6.35 4.12
CA TYR A 1 -8.14 -5.85 5.44
C TYR A 1 -7.73 -4.38 5.37
N ALA A 2 -6.94 -3.96 4.38
CA ALA A 2 -6.41 -2.59 4.27
C ALA A 2 -7.46 -1.48 4.45
N MET A 3 -8.57 -1.49 3.69
CA MET A 3 -9.61 -0.45 3.79
C MET A 3 -10.19 -0.32 5.21
N LEU A 4 -10.57 -1.44 5.83
CA LEU A 4 -11.11 -1.43 7.20
C LEU A 4 -10.06 -1.03 8.23
N ALA A 5 -8.78 -1.34 8.02
CA ALA A 5 -7.70 -0.91 8.91
C ALA A 5 -7.53 0.62 8.85
N CYS A 6 -7.57 1.22 7.65
CA CYS A 6 -7.56 2.68 7.49
C CYS A 6 -8.78 3.31 8.18
N ALA A 7 -9.98 2.82 7.88
CA ALA A 7 -11.21 3.33 8.48
C ALA A 7 -11.22 3.22 10.01
N ARG A 8 -10.65 2.14 10.56
CA ARG A 8 -10.59 1.90 12.02
C ARG A 8 -9.80 2.96 12.77
N ILE A 9 -8.80 3.58 12.13
CA ILE A 9 -7.98 4.65 12.73
C ILE A 9 -8.37 6.04 12.22
N GLY A 10 -9.52 6.16 11.54
CA GLY A 10 -9.98 7.42 10.95
C GLY A 10 -9.22 7.88 9.71
N ALA A 11 -8.34 7.05 9.13
CA ALA A 11 -7.62 7.38 7.91
C ALA A 11 -8.50 7.23 6.67
N VAL A 12 -8.36 8.17 5.73
CA VAL A 12 -9.03 8.11 4.42
C VAL A 12 -8.24 7.19 3.49
N HIS A 13 -8.89 6.13 2.98
CA HIS A 13 -8.26 5.24 2.01
C HIS A 13 -8.60 5.62 0.57
N SER A 14 -7.58 5.78 -0.28
CA SER A 14 -7.75 5.97 -1.73
C SER A 14 -7.38 4.68 -2.48
N VAL A 15 -8.38 3.98 -3.02
CA VAL A 15 -8.17 2.67 -3.65
C VAL A 15 -7.88 2.84 -5.14
N VAL A 16 -6.70 2.39 -5.57
CA VAL A 16 -6.28 2.40 -6.98
C VAL A 16 -6.28 0.97 -7.54
N PHE A 17 -6.78 0.81 -8.76
CA PHE A 17 -6.83 -0.50 -9.41
C PHE A 17 -5.41 -0.99 -9.75
N GLY A 18 -5.07 -2.22 -9.34
CA GLY A 18 -3.72 -2.79 -9.51
C GLY A 18 -3.26 -3.05 -10.95
N GLY A 19 -4.07 -2.74 -11.96
CA GLY A 19 -3.67 -2.75 -13.37
C GLY A 19 -3.35 -1.37 -13.94
N PHE A 20 -3.33 -0.31 -13.12
CA PHE A 20 -2.99 1.03 -13.58
C PHE A 20 -1.50 1.17 -13.87
N SER A 21 -1.17 2.08 -14.78
CA SER A 21 0.21 2.45 -15.07
C SER A 21 0.84 3.18 -13.86
N PRO A 22 2.17 3.14 -13.72
CA PRO A 22 2.88 3.92 -12.69
C PRO A 22 2.52 5.41 -12.71
N GLU A 23 2.35 6.01 -13.90
CA GLU A 23 1.92 7.40 -14.03
C GLU A 23 0.54 7.65 -13.41
N ALA A 24 -0.42 6.78 -13.73
CA ALA A 24 -1.78 6.89 -13.22
C ALA A 24 -1.82 6.67 -11.70
N LEU A 25 -0.96 5.81 -11.16
CA LEU A 25 -0.80 5.61 -9.73
C LEU A 25 -0.19 6.86 -9.06
N ALA A 26 0.90 7.40 -9.60
CA ALA A 26 1.57 8.60 -9.06
C ALA A 26 0.62 9.80 -8.98
N GLY A 27 -0.15 10.07 -10.04
CA GLY A 27 -1.11 11.17 -10.05
C GLY A 27 -2.16 11.06 -8.93
N ARG A 28 -2.60 9.84 -8.58
CA ARG A 28 -3.58 9.62 -7.51
C ARG A 28 -2.97 9.76 -6.12
N ILE A 29 -1.72 9.33 -5.95
CA ILE A 29 -0.98 9.50 -4.70
C ILE A 29 -0.80 11.00 -4.41
N LEU A 30 -0.38 11.76 -5.42
CA LEU A 30 -0.16 13.21 -5.31
C LEU A 30 -1.46 13.98 -5.06
N ASP A 31 -2.53 13.68 -5.80
CA ASP A 31 -3.84 14.35 -5.65
C ASP A 31 -4.46 14.13 -4.26
N CYS A 32 -4.20 12.97 -3.65
CA CYS A 32 -4.64 12.65 -2.29
C CYS A 32 -3.62 13.02 -1.20
N GLU A 33 -2.49 13.65 -1.55
CA GLU A 33 -1.37 13.95 -0.62
C GLU A 33 -0.98 12.76 0.26
N SER A 34 -1.04 11.55 -0.32
CA SER A 34 -0.89 10.31 0.44
C SER A 34 0.57 10.08 0.82
N THR A 35 0.84 9.85 2.11
CA THR A 35 2.19 9.61 2.64
C THR A 35 2.51 8.13 2.87
N CYS A 36 1.52 7.25 2.68
CA CYS A 36 1.63 5.80 2.87
C CYS A 36 0.94 5.04 1.73
N VAL A 37 1.56 3.95 1.25
CA VAL A 37 1.00 3.07 0.22
C VAL A 37 0.95 1.63 0.73
N ILE A 38 -0.18 0.95 0.53
CA ILE A 38 -0.30 -0.50 0.76
C ILE A 38 -0.38 -1.20 -0.59
N THR A 39 0.57 -2.09 -0.87
CA THR A 39 0.67 -2.84 -2.13
C THR A 39 0.97 -4.32 -1.88
N ALA A 40 1.19 -5.09 -2.94
CA ALA A 40 1.68 -6.47 -2.85
C ALA A 40 2.92 -6.65 -3.73
N ASP A 41 3.67 -7.72 -3.51
CA ASP A 41 4.78 -8.13 -4.38
C ASP A 41 4.31 -8.26 -5.84
N GLU A 42 3.36 -9.16 -6.08
CA GLU A 42 2.73 -9.38 -7.37
C GLU A 42 1.23 -9.71 -7.21
N GLY A 43 0.42 -9.26 -8.17
CA GLY A 43 -0.94 -9.74 -8.36
C GLY A 43 -0.97 -10.97 -9.25
N VAL A 44 -2.07 -11.75 -9.20
CA VAL A 44 -2.30 -12.84 -10.16
C VAL A 44 -3.68 -12.68 -10.78
N ARG A 45 -3.73 -12.54 -12.11
CA ARG A 45 -4.98 -12.41 -12.88
C ARG A 45 -4.90 -13.25 -14.14
N GLY A 46 -5.85 -14.18 -14.31
CA GLY A 46 -5.86 -15.09 -15.47
C GLY A 46 -4.59 -15.93 -15.59
N GLY A 47 -4.01 -16.34 -14.46
CA GLY A 47 -2.75 -17.09 -14.41
C GLY A 47 -1.48 -16.26 -14.65
N LYS A 48 -1.60 -14.99 -15.04
CA LYS A 48 -0.47 -14.09 -15.26
C LYS A 48 -0.15 -13.30 -13.99
N LYS A 49 1.14 -13.15 -13.71
CA LYS A 49 1.65 -12.29 -12.64
C LYS A 49 1.59 -10.82 -13.09
N ILE A 50 1.19 -9.93 -12.19
CA ILE A 50 1.15 -8.48 -12.36
C ILE A 50 2.17 -7.88 -11.39
N PRO A 51 3.18 -7.13 -11.85
CA PRO A 51 4.29 -6.66 -11.01
C PRO A 51 3.90 -5.43 -10.18
N LEU A 52 3.03 -5.62 -9.18
CA LEU A 52 2.45 -4.54 -8.38
C LEU A 52 3.51 -3.70 -7.66
N LYS A 53 4.49 -4.35 -7.00
CA LYS A 53 5.55 -3.62 -6.30
C LYS A 53 6.44 -2.83 -7.25
N ALA A 54 6.84 -3.42 -8.38
CA ALA A 54 7.68 -2.72 -9.35
C ALA A 54 6.96 -1.47 -9.93
N ASN A 55 5.68 -1.60 -10.26
CA ASN A 55 4.87 -0.46 -10.72
C ASN A 55 4.71 0.61 -9.62
N THR A 56 4.62 0.18 -8.35
CA THR A 56 4.57 1.09 -7.20
C THR A 56 5.89 1.85 -7.09
N ASP A 57 7.04 1.17 -7.14
CA ASP A 57 8.35 1.82 -7.05
C ASP A 57 8.58 2.86 -8.15
N GLU A 58 8.19 2.54 -9.39
CA GLU A 58 8.27 3.48 -10.52
C GLU A 58 7.40 4.72 -10.29
N ALA A 59 6.19 4.55 -9.75
CA ALA A 59 5.32 5.68 -9.41
C ALA A 59 5.92 6.56 -8.29
N LEU A 60 6.52 5.93 -7.28
CA LEU A 60 7.06 6.62 -6.10
C LEU A 60 8.28 7.50 -6.40
N VAL A 61 8.93 7.34 -7.56
CA VAL A 61 9.96 8.30 -8.03
C VAL A 61 9.41 9.72 -8.12
N LYS A 62 8.10 9.87 -8.38
CA LYS A 62 7.41 11.17 -8.50
C LYS A 62 6.67 11.59 -7.23
N CYS A 63 6.69 10.77 -6.18
CA CYS A 63 5.91 10.99 -4.95
C CYS A 63 6.87 11.06 -3.74
N PRO A 64 7.63 12.15 -3.58
CA PRO A 64 8.67 12.25 -2.55
C PRO A 64 8.14 12.20 -1.11
N ASP A 65 6.86 12.55 -0.91
CA ASP A 65 6.23 12.59 0.41
C ASP A 65 5.79 11.22 0.94
N VAL A 66 5.86 10.17 0.10
CA VAL A 66 5.58 8.80 0.53
C VAL A 66 6.76 8.26 1.34
N SER A 67 6.54 8.15 2.65
CA SER A 67 7.55 7.70 3.61
C SER A 67 7.39 6.24 4.02
N ALA A 68 6.24 5.61 3.76
CA ALA A 68 5.98 4.23 4.15
C ALA A 68 5.29 3.43 3.02
N VAL A 69 5.78 2.21 2.77
CA VAL A 69 5.15 1.25 1.86
C VAL A 69 4.98 -0.10 2.56
N VAL A 70 3.74 -0.51 2.79
CA VAL A 70 3.43 -1.83 3.35
C VAL A 70 3.20 -2.81 2.21
N VAL A 71 4.03 -3.86 2.15
CA VAL A 71 4.00 -4.85 1.07
C VAL A 71 3.43 -6.17 1.59
N VAL A 72 2.37 -6.65 0.94
CA VAL A 72 1.81 -7.99 1.17
C VAL A 72 2.54 -8.99 0.28
N GLN A 73 3.07 -10.07 0.87
CA GLN A 73 3.62 -11.19 0.11
C GLN A 73 2.48 -12.07 -0.40
N ARG A 74 2.17 -11.97 -1.70
CA ARG A 74 1.10 -12.72 -2.36
C ARG A 74 1.64 -13.89 -3.16
N THR A 75 2.79 -13.75 -3.82
CA THR A 75 3.38 -14.79 -4.69
C THR A 75 4.76 -15.25 -4.24
N GLY A 76 5.46 -14.46 -3.42
CA GLY A 76 6.88 -14.68 -3.13
C GLY A 76 7.78 -14.38 -4.33
N GLY A 77 7.32 -13.50 -5.23
CA GLY A 77 8.10 -13.07 -6.40
C GLY A 77 9.38 -12.33 -6.00
N ASN A 78 10.33 -12.29 -6.93
CA ASN A 78 11.56 -11.53 -6.73
C ASN A 78 11.26 -10.02 -6.92
N ILE A 79 11.29 -9.26 -5.83
CA ILE A 79 11.00 -7.83 -5.82
C ILE A 79 12.08 -7.07 -5.06
N THR A 80 12.23 -5.78 -5.38
CA THR A 80 13.09 -4.87 -4.62
C THR A 80 12.30 -4.30 -3.44
N MET A 81 12.94 -4.28 -2.27
CA MET A 81 12.45 -3.61 -1.06
C MET A 81 13.45 -2.49 -0.71
N THR A 82 12.97 -1.25 -0.61
CA THR A 82 13.77 -0.08 -0.24
C THR A 82 13.87 0.03 1.28
N GLU A 83 15.09 -0.09 1.81
CA GLU A 83 15.36 0.04 3.23
C GLU A 83 14.91 1.42 3.77
N GLY A 84 14.32 1.43 4.97
CA GLY A 84 13.79 2.63 5.62
C GLY A 84 12.43 3.10 5.13
N ARG A 85 11.92 2.58 4.00
CA ARG A 85 10.60 2.93 3.43
C ARG A 85 9.65 1.73 3.35
N ASP A 86 10.15 0.59 2.90
CA ASP A 86 9.32 -0.59 2.59
C ASP A 86 9.35 -1.60 3.73
N VAL A 87 8.19 -2.13 4.10
CA VAL A 87 8.05 -3.15 5.16
C VAL A 87 7.15 -4.30 4.73
N TRP A 88 7.46 -5.51 5.19
CA TRP A 88 6.61 -6.68 4.95
C TRP A 88 5.44 -6.72 5.93
N TYR A 89 4.22 -6.78 5.40
CA TYR A 89 3.00 -6.87 6.21
C TYR A 89 3.04 -8.05 7.20
N HIS A 90 3.53 -9.21 6.75
CA HIS A 90 3.51 -10.42 7.57
C HIS A 90 4.52 -10.39 8.72
N GLU A 91 5.56 -9.55 8.62
CA GLU A 91 6.53 -9.31 9.69
C GLU A 91 6.00 -8.25 10.66
N GLU A 92 5.56 -7.09 10.15
CA GLU A 92 5.08 -5.98 10.98
C GLU A 92 3.86 -6.35 11.82
N LYS A 93 2.92 -7.14 11.26
CA LYS A 93 1.73 -7.56 12.01
C LYS A 93 2.04 -8.38 13.27
N THR A 94 3.22 -9.01 13.34
CA THR A 94 3.63 -9.82 14.50
C THR A 94 4.18 -8.96 15.65
N LYS A 95 4.54 -7.71 15.36
CA LYS A 95 5.12 -6.76 16.31
C LYS A 95 4.06 -5.92 17.02
N VAL A 96 2.79 -6.04 16.61
CA VAL A 96 1.68 -5.21 17.10
C VAL A 96 0.57 -6.07 17.70
N SER A 97 -0.25 -5.45 18.55
CA SER A 97 -1.42 -6.09 19.15
C SER A 97 -2.45 -6.49 18.08
N PRO A 98 -3.12 -7.65 18.22
CA PRO A 98 -4.28 -7.99 17.38
C PRO A 98 -5.50 -7.11 17.69
N ASP A 99 -5.52 -6.45 18.84
CA ASP A 99 -6.54 -5.49 19.23
C ASP A 99 -6.08 -4.05 18.99
N CYS A 100 -6.96 -3.27 18.37
CA CYS A 100 -6.78 -1.87 18.05
C CYS A 100 -8.15 -1.23 18.26
N LEU A 101 -8.26 -0.24 19.14
CA LEU A 101 -9.55 0.45 19.36
C LEU A 101 -9.91 1.24 18.10
N ALA A 102 -11.21 1.31 17.80
CA ALA A 102 -11.67 2.13 16.69
C ALA A 102 -11.68 3.60 17.11
N GLU A 103 -11.16 4.47 16.26
CA GLU A 103 -11.23 5.91 16.43
C GLU A 103 -12.69 6.38 16.41
N GLU A 104 -13.06 7.26 17.33
CA GLU A 104 -14.38 7.88 17.32
C GLU A 104 -14.44 8.91 16.19
N MET A 105 -15.31 8.66 15.22
CA MET A 105 -15.51 9.55 14.08
C MET A 105 -16.83 10.30 14.24
N SER A 106 -16.79 11.62 14.13
CA SER A 106 -18.01 12.42 14.05
C SER A 106 -18.83 12.01 12.83
N ALA A 107 -20.11 11.70 13.03
CA ALA A 107 -21.08 11.77 11.95
C ALA A 107 -21.25 13.25 11.56
N ALA A 108 -21.24 13.53 10.25
CA ALA A 108 -21.32 14.88 9.69
C ALA A 108 -22.48 15.72 10.25
#